data_AF-E9NCZ2-F1
#
_entry.id   AF-E9NCZ2-F1
#
_cell.length_a   1.000
_cell.length_b   1.000
_cell.length_c   1.000
_cell.angle_alpha   90.00
_cell.angle_beta   90.00
_cell.angle_gamma   90.00
#
_symmetry.space_group_name_H-M   'P 1'
#
loop_
_entity.id
_entity.type
_entity.pdbx_description
1 polymer ?
#
loop_
_entity_poly.entity_id
_entity_poly.type
_entity_poly.pdbx_seq_one_letter_code
_entity_poly.pdbx_strand_id
1 'polypeptide(L)'
;CLVDFGLYFFHNYAKFRQTQGSGFGPFFYLPKMEHSREAKIWNSVFERAEKLAGIEKGSIRATVLIETLPAVFQMNEILYELRDHSVG
;
A
#
# COMPACT_ATOMS: atom_id res chain seq x y z
N CYS A 1 7.96 6.98 7.68
CA CYS A 1 7.02 6.34 6.74
C CYS A 1 5.80 5.69 7.41
N LEU A 2 5.91 4.83 8.43
CA LEU A 2 4.71 4.22 9.05
C LEU A 2 3.78 5.24 9.74
N VAL A 3 4.35 6.24 10.40
CA VAL A 3 3.59 7.32 11.04
C VAL A 3 2.86 8.15 9.98
N ASP A 4 3.53 8.48 8.88
CA ASP A 4 2.95 9.27 7.78
C ASP A 4 1.77 8.53 7.14
N PHE A 5 1.96 7.24 6.83
CA PHE A 5 0.89 6.35 6.37
C PHE A 5 -0.26 6.31 7.38
N GLY A 6 0.05 6.05 8.66
CA GLY A 6 -0.95 5.87 9.70
C GLY A 6 -1.83 7.10 9.91
N LEU A 7 -1.22 8.28 9.99
CA LEU A 7 -1.94 9.55 10.14
C LEU A 7 -2.80 9.85 8.91
N TYR A 8 -2.23 9.74 7.71
CA TYR A 8 -2.98 9.97 6.48
C TYR A 8 -4.17 9.01 6.35
N PHE A 9 -3.95 7.71 6.56
CA PHE A 9 -4.99 6.70 6.48
C PHE A 9 -6.06 6.93 7.55
N PHE A 10 -5.68 7.11 8.81
CA PHE A 10 -6.60 7.29 9.94
C PHE A 10 -7.52 8.50 9.77
N HIS A 11 -7.01 9.61 9.26
CA HIS A 11 -7.82 10.82 9.08
C HIS A 11 -8.71 10.80 7.82
N ASN A 12 -8.46 9.89 6.86
CA ASN A 12 -9.17 9.89 5.58
C ASN A 12 -10.02 8.62 5.32
N TYR A 13 -9.80 7.51 6.04
CA TYR A 13 -10.50 6.23 5.75
C TYR A 13 -12.03 6.31 5.85
N ALA A 14 -12.56 7.13 6.76
CA ALA A 14 -14.02 7.29 6.89
C ALA A 14 -14.64 7.90 5.63
N LYS A 15 -13.96 8.86 5.01
CA LYS A 15 -14.39 9.50 3.75
C LYS A 15 -14.34 8.50 2.59
N PHE A 16 -13.29 7.67 2.52
CA PHE A 16 -13.19 6.59 1.53
C PHE A 16 -14.31 5.56 1.67
N ARG A 17 -14.66 5.19 2.92
CA ARG A 17 -15.76 4.26 3.18
C ARG A 17 -17.12 4.83 2.74
N GLN A 18 -17.35 6.13 2.99
CA GLN A 18 -18.60 6.79 2.61
C GLN A 18 -18.82 6.84 1.09
N THR A 19 -17.76 7.01 0.31
CA THR A 19 -17.86 7.04 -1.15
C THR A 19 -17.90 5.65 -1.79
N GLN A 20 -17.81 4.55 -1.00
CA GLN A 20 -17.78 3.18 -1.51
C GLN A 20 -16.70 2.99 -2.61
N GLY A 21 -15.55 3.66 -2.47
CA GLY A 21 -14.50 3.63 -3.49
C GLY A 21 -14.78 4.46 -4.75
N SER A 22 -15.91 5.17 -4.82
CA SER A 22 -16.21 6.10 -5.91
C SER A 22 -15.31 7.34 -5.77
N GLY A 23 -14.47 7.59 -6.78
CA GLY A 23 -13.66 8.81 -6.88
C GLY A 23 -12.18 8.57 -6.63
N PHE A 24 -11.77 8.22 -5.41
CA PHE A 24 -10.36 8.00 -5.06
C PHE A 24 -10.25 7.07 -3.85
N GLY A 25 -9.43 6.01 -3.92
CA GLY A 25 -9.03 5.20 -2.76
C GLY A 25 -7.81 5.78 -2.04
N PRO A 26 -7.41 5.23 -0.88
CA PRO A 26 -6.14 5.58 -0.26
C PRO A 26 -4.97 5.09 -1.13
N PHE A 27 -4.39 6.01 -1.92
CA PHE A 27 -3.27 5.76 -2.81
C PHE A 27 -1.94 6.15 -2.17
N PHE A 28 -0.93 5.29 -2.26
CA PHE A 28 0.39 5.54 -1.69
C PHE A 28 1.50 5.30 -2.72
N TYR A 29 2.56 6.12 -2.62
CA TYR A 29 3.84 5.85 -3.28
C TYR A 29 4.81 5.32 -2.23
N LEU A 30 5.45 4.18 -2.52
CA LEU A 30 6.42 3.56 -1.63
C LEU A 30 7.84 3.82 -2.15
N PRO A 31 8.59 4.77 -1.55
CA PRO A 31 9.93 5.12 -1.99
C PRO A 31 11.00 4.18 -1.44
N LYS A 32 12.15 4.13 -2.12
CA LYS A 32 13.43 3.57 -1.66
C LYS A 32 13.38 2.13 -1.15
N MET A 33 12.47 1.33 -1.69
CA MET A 33 12.44 -0.10 -1.40
C MET A 33 13.70 -0.76 -1.96
N GLU A 34 14.33 -1.67 -1.23
CA GLU A 34 15.49 -2.44 -1.72
C GLU A 34 15.15 -3.92 -1.91
N HIS A 35 14.21 -4.46 -1.14
CA HIS A 35 13.92 -5.89 -1.14
C HIS A 35 12.42 -6.20 -1.18
N SER A 36 12.04 -7.30 -1.82
CA SER A 36 10.66 -7.79 -1.84
C SER A 36 10.10 -8.08 -0.44
N ARG A 37 10.96 -8.44 0.52
CA ARG A 37 10.57 -8.62 1.92
C ARG A 37 10.01 -7.32 2.54
N GLU A 38 10.47 -6.15 2.10
CA GLU A 38 9.91 -4.87 2.53
C GLU A 38 8.52 -4.65 1.94
N ALA A 39 8.29 -5.05 0.69
CA ALA A 39 6.97 -5.07 0.07
C ALA A 39 5.99 -5.93 0.88
N LYS A 40 6.43 -7.09 1.37
CA LYS A 40 5.65 -7.96 2.25
C LYS A 40 5.28 -7.30 3.59
N ILE A 41 6.19 -6.53 4.16
CA ILE A 41 5.91 -5.77 5.40
C ILE A 41 4.82 -4.74 5.11
N TRP A 42 4.92 -4.01 4.00
CA TRP A 42 3.87 -3.06 3.59
C TRP A 42 2.53 -3.74 3.32
N ASN A 43 2.51 -4.89 2.64
CA ASN A 43 1.29 -5.66 2.45
C ASN A 43 0.63 -6.02 3.80
N SER A 44 1.44 -6.46 4.78
CA SER A 44 0.96 -6.79 6.12
C SER A 44 0.40 -5.56 6.86
N VAL A 45 1.03 -4.39 6.68
CA VAL A 45 0.54 -3.11 7.22
C VAL A 45 -0.80 -2.73 6.61
N PHE A 46 -0.95 -2.87 5.29
CA PHE A 46 -2.20 -2.57 4.58
C PHE A 46 -3.33 -3.50 5.01
N GLU A 47 -3.11 -4.81 5.01
CA GLU A 47 -4.12 -5.78 5.45
C GLU A 47 -4.57 -5.50 6.90
N ARG A 48 -3.63 -5.12 7.78
CA ARG A 48 -3.97 -4.75 9.15
C ARG A 48 -4.79 -3.47 9.21
N ALA A 49 -4.42 -2.45 8.44
CA ALA A 49 -5.11 -1.17 8.38
C ALA A 49 -6.55 -1.33 7.84
N GLU A 50 -6.72 -2.08 6.75
CA GLU A 50 -8.03 -2.39 6.15
C GLU A 50 -8.93 -3.14 7.13
N LYS A 51 -8.37 -4.15 7.82
CA LYS A 51 -9.10 -4.91 8.85
C LYS A 51 -9.54 -4.01 10.01
N LEU A 52 -8.68 -3.12 10.49
CA LEU A 52 -9.02 -2.18 11.57
C LEU A 52 -10.06 -1.15 11.12
N ALA A 53 -9.95 -0.70 9.86
CA ALA A 53 -10.89 0.19 9.24
C ALA A 53 -12.13 -0.51 8.68
N GLY A 54 -12.31 -1.83 8.83
CA GLY A 54 -13.48 -2.56 8.33
C GLY A 54 -13.83 -2.25 6.87
N ILE A 55 -12.82 -2.05 6.01
CA ILE A 55 -12.97 -1.86 4.57
C ILE A 55 -12.56 -3.13 3.81
N GLU A 56 -12.95 -3.23 2.55
CA GLU A 56 -12.65 -4.40 1.72
C GLU A 56 -11.13 -4.56 1.52
N LYS A 57 -10.67 -5.81 1.43
CA LYS A 57 -9.26 -6.12 1.16
C LYS A 57 -8.86 -5.57 -0.22
N GLY A 58 -7.69 -4.93 -0.32
CA GLY A 58 -7.22 -4.35 -1.58
C GLY A 58 -7.85 -2.97 -1.88
N SER A 59 -8.55 -2.38 -0.91
CA SER A 59 -9.01 -0.99 -0.97
C SER A 59 -7.83 -0.01 -0.95
N ILE A 60 -6.77 -0.34 -0.22
CA ILE A 60 -5.52 0.41 -0.25
C ILE A 60 -4.77 0.07 -1.53
N ARG A 61 -4.30 1.11 -2.22
CA ARG A 61 -3.60 0.96 -3.49
C ARG A 61 -2.24 1.63 -3.40
N ALA A 62 -1.20 0.96 -3.87
CA ALA A 62 0.17 1.43 -3.79
C ALA A 62 0.91 1.28 -5.12
N THR A 63 1.81 2.23 -5.40
CA THR A 63 2.78 2.19 -6.48
C THR A 63 4.17 2.19 -5.88
N VAL A 64 5.01 1.23 -6.26
CA VAL A 64 6.38 1.14 -5.75
C VAL A 64 7.31 1.93 -6.66
N LEU A 65 8.13 2.80 -6.08
CA LEU A 65 9.18 3.49 -6.82
C LEU A 65 10.38 2.55 -6.96
N ILE A 66 10.62 2.05 -8.16
CA ILE A 66 11.85 1.32 -8.49
C ILE A 66 12.98 2.34 -8.68
N GLU A 67 13.52 2.82 -7.56
CA GLU A 67 14.54 3.89 -7.51
C GLU A 67 15.83 3.45 -6.78
N THR A 68 15.99 2.15 -6.52
CA THR A 68 17.19 1.57 -5.90
C THR A 68 17.78 0.48 -6.79
N LEU A 69 19.11 0.28 -6.70
CA LEU A 69 19.79 -0.75 -7.47
C LEU A 69 19.29 -2.17 -7.13
N PRO A 70 19.06 -2.56 -5.86
CA PRO A 70 18.57 -3.90 -5.54
C PRO A 70 17.15 -4.16 -6.05
N ALA A 71 16.27 -3.15 -6.03
CA ALA A 71 14.86 -3.31 -6.41
C ALA A 71 14.67 -3.73 -7.87
N VAL A 72 15.54 -3.27 -8.79
CA VAL A 72 15.43 -3.64 -10.21
C VAL A 72 15.58 -5.15 -10.45
N PHE A 73 16.29 -5.85 -9.56
CA PHE A 73 16.47 -7.31 -9.64
C PHE A 73 15.34 -8.09 -8.95
N GLN A 74 14.42 -7.43 -8.26
CA GLN A 74 13.35 -8.06 -7.47
C GLN A 74 11.95 -7.52 -7.82
N MET A 75 11.78 -6.90 -9.00
CA MET A 75 10.53 -6.22 -9.37
C MET A 75 9.33 -7.17 -9.36
N ASN A 76 9.49 -8.40 -9.88
CA ASN A 76 8.42 -9.38 -9.92
C ASN A 76 8.01 -9.85 -8.52
N GLU A 77 8.99 -10.03 -7.64
CA GLU A 77 8.77 -10.41 -6.24
C GLU A 77 8.09 -9.29 -5.46
N ILE A 78 8.50 -8.03 -5.69
CA ILE A 78 7.85 -6.84 -5.11
C ILE A 78 6.38 -6.78 -5.55
N LEU A 79 6.11 -6.94 -6.86
CA LEU A 79 4.75 -6.96 -7.39
C LEU A 79 3.93 -8.13 -6.81
N TYR A 80 4.54 -9.30 -6.66
CA TYR A 80 3.88 -10.47 -6.11
C TYR A 80 3.50 -10.30 -4.63
N GLU A 81 4.40 -9.74 -3.82
CA GLU A 81 4.16 -9.49 -2.39
C GLU A 81 3.09 -8.41 -2.17
N LEU A 82 2.95 -7.45 -3.10
CA LEU A 82 1.93 -6.40 -3.07
C LEU A 82 0.74 -6.66 -4.00
N ARG A 83 0.56 -7.85 -4.57
CA ARG A 83 -0.41 -8.13 -5.67
C ARG A 83 -1.85 -7.69 -5.39
N ASP A 84 -2.28 -7.74 -4.13
CA ASP A 84 -3.64 -7.37 -3.72
C ASP A 84 -3.82 -5.83 -3.64
N HIS A 85 -2.72 -5.09 -3.51
CA HIS A 85 -2.68 -3.64 -3.31
C HIS A 85 -1.91 -2.89 -4.42
N SER A 86 -1.24 -3.58 -5.35
CA SER A 86 -0.37 -2.97 -6.36
C SER A 86 -1.18 -2.46 -7.56
N VAL A 87 -0.85 -1.25 -8.03
CA VAL A 87 -1.36 -0.64 -9.28
C VAL A 87 -0.27 -0.45 -10.33
N GLY A 88 0.93 -0.96 -10.08
CA GLY A 88 2.12 -0.70 -10.91
C GLY A 88 3.40 -0.78 -10.10
#